data_AF-A0A017SQP5-F1
#
_entry.id   AF-A0A017SQP5-F1
#
_cell.length_a   1.000
_cell.length_b   1.000
_cell.length_c   1.000
_cell.angle_alpha   90.00
_cell.angle_beta   90.00
_cell.angle_gamma   90.00
#
_symmetry.space_group_name_H-M   'P 1'
#
loop_
_entity.id
_entity.type
_entity.pdbx_description
1 polymer ?
#
loop_
_entity_poly.entity_id
_entity_poly.type
_entity_poly.pdbx_seq_one_letter_code
_entity_poly.pdbx_strand_id
1 'polypeptide(L)'
;MSDLDIEKKPSVKPASSENASGADDNDAMKLAEMGYTQDLQRNFSVLSLIGIAFCMSNSWFGISASLITGISSGGTVLLVYGLIWISFVSLCVGTSLSELASAMPNAGGQYFWASQLAPPKYARFASYFTGWFGYAGAIFACASVALSLAQGVIGMWKLGHPDFVIEAWHTVVVYQLINFFCYLFNCWGKTLPLVAKGTLYISLVSFFVILIAVPACASSHQSGHYVFAQFVNSTGWKSDGMAFIVGLINPNWIFACLDSATHMAEEVPQPERNIPIAILATVGIGFTTSWFYCISMFFSLKDLNKLINSATEVPILELYYQALNNKAGAIVLETLLIVTGMGCLIACHTWQSRLVWSFARDRGVPGHQWISQVNKTLDVPLMSHNVSCFIVGVLGLLYLGSSTAFNSMVTACITLLYISYTTPILCLWYRGRNNIRHGPFWLGTWGLAANIVTLLWTVFCLVMYSFPSTMPVTTGNMNYVCAVYGVVVFVLLTDWFARARREYKGVQESQGEGVLLNQPHCH
;
A
#
# COMPACT_ATOMS: atom_id res chain seq x y z
N MET A 1 39.17 -16.62 -16.57
CA MET A 1 39.93 -16.80 -15.31
C MET A 1 38.90 -16.76 -14.19
N SER A 2 38.64 -17.95 -13.65
CA SER A 2 37.76 -18.36 -12.55
C SER A 2 36.29 -17.95 -12.56
N ASP A 3 35.47 -18.93 -12.95
CA ASP A 3 34.09 -19.13 -12.52
C ASP A 3 33.93 -18.93 -11.01
N LEU A 4 33.01 -18.05 -10.63
CA LEU A 4 32.47 -17.93 -9.27
C LEU A 4 31.01 -18.40 -9.35
N ASP A 5 30.86 -19.71 -9.58
CA ASP A 5 29.62 -20.42 -9.30
C ASP A 5 29.39 -20.37 -7.79
N ILE A 6 28.61 -19.39 -7.35
CA ILE A 6 28.00 -19.39 -6.01
C ILE A 6 26.88 -20.43 -6.06
N GLU A 7 27.28 -21.69 -5.95
CA GLU A 7 26.40 -22.82 -5.71
C GLU A 7 25.75 -22.60 -4.34
N LYS A 8 24.52 -22.08 -4.33
CA LYS A 8 23.71 -21.90 -3.12
C LYS A 8 23.26 -23.29 -2.65
N LYS A 9 24.15 -24.01 -1.95
CA LYS A 9 23.75 -25.19 -1.16
C LYS A 9 22.68 -24.73 -0.16
N PRO A 10 21.55 -25.43 -0.02
CA PRO A 10 20.64 -25.22 1.08
C PRO A 10 21.34 -25.72 2.35
N SER A 11 22.20 -24.88 2.94
CA SER A 11 22.76 -25.16 4.25
C SER A 11 21.69 -24.81 5.28
N VAL A 12 20.89 -25.80 5.65
CA VAL A 12 20.32 -25.81 6.99
C VAL A 12 21.52 -25.98 7.93
N LYS A 13 22.13 -24.86 8.33
CA LYS A 13 22.91 -24.86 9.57
C LYS A 13 21.87 -24.80 10.66
N PRO A 14 21.75 -25.84 11.51
CA PRO A 14 21.00 -25.69 12.75
C PRO A 14 21.61 -24.48 13.46
N ALA A 15 20.79 -23.50 13.80
CA ALA A 15 21.24 -22.46 14.71
C ALA A 15 21.81 -23.18 15.94
N SER A 16 23.04 -22.82 16.32
CA SER A 16 23.67 -23.35 17.52
C SER A 16 22.68 -23.25 18.67
N SER A 17 22.33 -24.41 19.21
CA SER A 17 21.41 -24.64 20.31
C SER A 17 21.72 -23.70 21.48
N GLU A 18 20.78 -22.81 21.78
CA GLU A 18 20.37 -22.53 23.17
C GLU A 18 19.12 -21.65 23.31
N ASN A 19 18.49 -21.09 22.25
CA ASN A 19 17.25 -20.30 22.43
C ASN A 19 16.25 -20.26 21.24
N ALA A 20 16.34 -21.14 20.24
CA ALA A 20 15.35 -21.18 19.16
C ALA A 20 14.08 -21.92 19.62
N SER A 21 12.92 -21.28 19.53
CA SER A 21 11.64 -21.92 19.83
C SER A 21 11.34 -22.98 18.76
N GLY A 22 10.73 -24.12 19.09
CA GLY A 22 10.42 -25.18 18.11
C GLY A 22 9.47 -24.74 16.97
N ALA A 23 8.78 -23.60 17.14
CA ALA A 23 8.00 -22.97 16.08
C ALA A 23 8.90 -22.30 15.02
N ASP A 24 10.05 -21.76 15.43
CA ASP A 24 10.93 -21.04 14.53
C ASP A 24 11.62 -21.95 13.52
N ASP A 25 12.04 -23.14 13.97
CA ASP A 25 12.64 -24.16 13.12
C ASP A 25 11.64 -24.71 12.08
N ASN A 26 10.36 -24.88 12.45
CA ASN A 26 9.33 -25.39 11.53
C ASN A 26 9.02 -24.40 10.40
N ASP A 27 8.91 -23.11 10.72
CA ASP A 27 8.67 -22.08 9.71
C ASP A 27 9.88 -21.92 8.77
N ALA A 28 11.11 -22.06 9.29
CA ALA A 28 12.33 -22.08 8.47
C ALA A 28 12.36 -23.29 7.52
N MET A 29 11.95 -24.48 8.01
CA MET A 29 11.84 -25.69 7.19
C MET A 29 10.81 -25.51 6.06
N LYS A 30 9.63 -24.95 6.34
CA LYS A 30 8.62 -24.69 5.29
C LYS A 30 9.13 -23.70 4.23
N LEU A 31 9.87 -22.68 4.64
CA LEU A 31 10.49 -21.74 3.70
C LEU A 31 11.54 -22.45 2.82
N ALA A 32 12.29 -23.39 3.40
CA ALA A 32 13.23 -24.23 2.67
C ALA A 32 12.53 -25.19 1.69
N GLU A 33 11.36 -25.76 2.06
CA GLU A 33 10.51 -26.55 1.13
C GLU A 33 10.07 -25.72 -0.08
N MET A 34 9.91 -24.40 0.08
CA MET A 34 9.60 -23.49 -1.02
C MET A 34 10.83 -23.07 -1.84
N GLY A 35 12.04 -23.49 -1.45
CA GLY A 35 13.29 -23.19 -2.13
C GLY A 35 14.02 -21.93 -1.64
N TYR A 36 13.66 -21.41 -0.46
CA TYR A 36 14.21 -20.17 0.08
C TYR A 36 14.97 -20.38 1.39
N THR A 37 16.01 -19.57 1.60
CA THR A 37 16.71 -19.46 2.89
C THR A 37 16.07 -18.37 3.72
N GLN A 38 16.00 -18.57 5.04
CA GLN A 38 15.57 -17.52 5.95
C GLN A 38 16.70 -16.50 6.09
N ASP A 39 16.55 -15.37 5.40
CA ASP A 39 17.58 -14.33 5.34
C ASP A 39 17.33 -13.19 6.36
N LEU A 40 16.12 -13.11 6.94
CA LEU A 40 15.69 -12.09 7.89
C LEU A 40 15.34 -12.68 9.27
N GLN A 41 15.56 -11.91 10.33
CA GLN A 41 15.25 -12.31 11.70
C GLN A 41 13.77 -12.07 12.03
N ARG A 42 13.15 -13.01 12.76
CA ARG A 42 11.77 -12.89 13.23
C ARG A 42 11.71 -12.04 14.49
N ASN A 43 11.44 -10.75 14.30
CA ASN A 43 11.43 -9.77 15.39
C ASN A 43 10.03 -9.26 15.75
N PHE A 44 8.96 -9.74 15.09
CA PHE A 44 7.60 -9.20 15.28
C PHE A 44 6.68 -10.12 16.07
N SER A 45 6.07 -9.61 17.15
CA SER A 45 4.95 -10.27 17.83
C SER A 45 3.62 -10.01 17.09
N VAL A 46 2.58 -10.82 17.33
CA VAL A 46 1.24 -10.65 16.70
C VAL A 46 0.66 -9.25 16.96
N LEU A 47 0.78 -8.74 18.17
CA LEU A 47 0.32 -7.38 18.50
C LEU A 47 1.15 -6.31 17.76
N SER A 48 2.45 -6.54 17.61
CA SER A 48 3.32 -5.66 16.82
C SER A 48 2.93 -5.72 15.34
N LEU A 49 2.57 -6.91 14.83
CA LEU A 49 2.13 -7.11 13.46
C LEU A 49 0.80 -6.40 13.18
N ILE A 50 -0.19 -6.53 14.07
CA ILE A 50 -1.45 -5.77 13.97
C ILE A 50 -1.17 -4.26 14.05
N GLY A 51 -0.24 -3.85 14.91
CA GLY A 51 0.22 -2.47 15.02
C GLY A 51 0.87 -1.93 13.73
N ILE A 52 1.71 -2.73 13.09
CA ILE A 52 2.33 -2.42 11.80
C ILE A 52 1.27 -2.38 10.71
N ALA A 53 0.34 -3.34 10.69
CA ALA A 53 -0.74 -3.39 9.71
C ALA A 53 -1.68 -2.18 9.85
N PHE A 54 -1.98 -1.76 11.08
CA PHE A 54 -2.67 -0.50 11.37
C PHE A 54 -1.89 0.72 10.89
N CYS A 55 -0.59 0.81 11.18
CA CYS A 55 0.25 1.92 10.71
C CYS A 55 0.41 1.96 9.19
N MET A 56 0.41 0.80 8.53
CA MET A 56 0.55 0.70 7.08
C MET A 56 -0.67 1.24 6.35
N SER A 57 -1.88 0.91 6.81
CA SER A 57 -3.10 1.43 6.14
C SER A 57 -3.58 2.76 6.70
N ASN A 58 -3.40 2.98 8.01
CA ASN A 58 -3.69 4.21 8.73
C ASN A 58 -4.90 4.97 8.17
N SER A 59 -6.01 4.26 8.03
CA SER A 59 -7.05 4.61 7.06
C SER A 59 -7.76 5.94 7.37
N TRP A 60 -7.82 6.33 8.65
CA TRP A 60 -8.38 7.60 9.08
C TRP A 60 -7.48 8.80 8.70
N PHE A 61 -6.16 8.63 8.66
CA PHE A 61 -5.26 9.60 8.04
C PHE A 61 -5.53 9.63 6.53
N GLY A 62 -5.67 8.46 5.92
CA GLY A 62 -5.88 8.36 4.48
C GLY A 62 -7.16 9.07 4.00
N ILE A 63 -8.26 8.94 4.75
CA ILE A 63 -9.53 9.63 4.42
C ILE A 63 -9.42 11.15 4.64
N SER A 64 -8.61 11.58 5.60
CA SER A 64 -8.33 13.00 5.84
C SER A 64 -7.56 13.64 4.69
N ALA A 65 -6.51 12.96 4.24
CA ALA A 65 -5.66 13.42 3.14
C ALA A 65 -6.42 13.44 1.80
N SER A 66 -7.32 12.49 1.56
CA SER A 66 -8.10 12.38 0.33
C SER A 66 -9.45 13.13 0.35
N LEU A 67 -9.71 13.93 1.39
CA LEU A 67 -10.99 14.62 1.59
C LEU A 67 -11.33 15.60 0.45
N ILE A 68 -10.34 16.27 -0.14
CA ILE A 68 -10.46 17.26 -1.24
C ILE A 68 -11.34 16.74 -2.36
N THR A 69 -10.94 15.59 -2.87
CA THR A 69 -11.45 14.97 -4.07
C THR A 69 -12.77 14.26 -3.78
N GLY A 70 -12.91 13.63 -2.60
CA GLY A 70 -14.12 12.93 -2.23
C GLY A 70 -15.32 13.87 -2.02
N ILE A 71 -15.09 14.99 -1.33
CA ILE A 71 -16.19 15.88 -0.94
C ILE A 71 -16.75 16.69 -2.12
N SER A 72 -15.90 17.00 -3.10
CA SER A 72 -16.30 17.67 -4.34
C SER A 72 -17.10 16.76 -5.28
N SER A 73 -16.96 15.44 -5.12
CA SER A 73 -17.49 14.45 -6.07
C SER A 73 -18.83 13.85 -5.69
N GLY A 74 -19.10 13.70 -4.39
CA GLY A 74 -20.42 13.24 -3.94
C GLY A 74 -20.75 13.65 -2.52
N GLY A 75 -20.13 14.73 -2.02
CA GLY A 75 -20.39 15.28 -0.70
C GLY A 75 -20.12 14.30 0.44
N THR A 76 -20.95 14.40 1.48
CA THR A 76 -20.85 13.55 2.67
C THR A 76 -21.28 12.11 2.40
N VAL A 77 -22.27 11.94 1.51
CA VAL A 77 -22.82 10.64 1.09
C VAL A 77 -21.73 9.75 0.49
N LEU A 78 -20.88 10.31 -0.38
CA LEU A 78 -19.80 9.55 -0.99
C LEU A 78 -18.84 8.98 0.03
N LEU A 79 -18.41 9.78 1.00
CA LEU A 79 -17.45 9.29 1.98
C LEU A 79 -18.11 8.33 2.99
N VAL A 80 -19.32 8.59 3.47
CA VAL A 80 -20.00 7.69 4.42
C VAL A 80 -20.32 6.32 3.80
N TYR A 81 -21.00 6.31 2.64
CA TYR A 81 -21.44 5.05 2.02
C TYR A 81 -20.36 4.43 1.13
N GLY A 82 -19.51 5.26 0.51
CA GLY A 82 -18.35 4.77 -0.23
C GLY A 82 -17.36 4.06 0.68
N LEU A 83 -17.14 4.53 1.92
CA LEU A 83 -16.33 3.79 2.90
C LEU A 83 -16.92 2.42 3.22
N ILE A 84 -18.24 2.30 3.42
CA ILE A 84 -18.90 1.01 3.68
C ILE A 84 -18.71 0.07 2.48
N TRP A 85 -19.01 0.57 1.28
CA TRP A 85 -18.90 -0.20 0.04
C TRP A 85 -17.46 -0.67 -0.21
N ILE A 86 -16.49 0.24 -0.13
CA ILE A 86 -15.10 -0.11 -0.35
C ILE A 86 -14.58 -1.02 0.76
N SER A 87 -14.98 -0.86 2.02
CA SER A 87 -14.55 -1.76 3.08
C SER A 87 -15.02 -3.19 2.85
N PHE A 88 -16.25 -3.37 2.32
CA PHE A 88 -16.73 -4.68 1.90
C PHE A 88 -15.86 -5.26 0.76
N VAL A 89 -15.56 -4.47 -0.25
CA VAL A 89 -14.68 -4.89 -1.36
C VAL A 89 -13.28 -5.23 -0.85
N SER A 90 -12.69 -4.39 -0.01
CA SER A 90 -11.38 -4.61 0.63
C SER A 90 -11.37 -5.85 1.51
N LEU A 91 -12.49 -6.19 2.15
CA LEU A 91 -12.62 -7.46 2.89
C LEU A 91 -12.58 -8.66 1.94
N CYS A 92 -13.22 -8.58 0.77
CA CYS A 92 -13.12 -9.62 -0.26
C CYS A 92 -11.69 -9.73 -0.83
N VAL A 93 -11.04 -8.60 -1.13
CA VAL A 93 -9.65 -8.57 -1.61
C VAL A 93 -8.72 -9.15 -0.55
N GLY A 94 -8.85 -8.69 0.70
CA GLY A 94 -8.07 -9.17 1.84
C GLY A 94 -8.29 -10.65 2.10
N THR A 95 -9.51 -11.16 1.99
CA THR A 95 -9.81 -12.59 2.10
C THR A 95 -9.10 -13.40 1.02
N SER A 96 -9.13 -12.92 -0.22
CA SER A 96 -8.49 -13.59 -1.37
C SER A 96 -6.97 -13.67 -1.19
N LEU A 97 -6.34 -12.57 -0.75
CA LEU A 97 -4.92 -12.51 -0.43
C LEU A 97 -4.57 -13.39 0.78
N SER A 98 -5.40 -13.38 1.81
CA SER A 98 -5.22 -14.17 3.04
C SER A 98 -5.24 -15.67 2.77
N GLU A 99 -6.12 -16.17 1.89
CA GLU A 99 -6.13 -17.60 1.52
C GLU A 99 -4.83 -18.02 0.84
N LEU A 100 -4.31 -17.20 -0.07
CA LEU A 100 -3.04 -17.45 -0.77
C LEU A 100 -1.84 -17.33 0.16
N ALA A 101 -1.81 -16.29 1.02
CA ALA A 101 -0.77 -16.10 2.01
C ALA A 101 -0.75 -17.22 3.06
N SER A 102 -1.92 -17.76 3.41
CA SER A 102 -2.02 -18.88 4.33
C SER A 102 -1.54 -20.20 3.72
N ALA A 103 -1.87 -20.44 2.45
CA ALA A 103 -1.46 -21.65 1.73
C ALA A 103 0.03 -21.64 1.35
N MET A 104 0.56 -20.46 1.04
CA MET A 104 1.90 -20.26 0.48
C MET A 104 2.57 -19.01 1.10
N PRO A 105 2.95 -19.06 2.39
CA PRO A 105 3.51 -17.90 3.10
C PRO A 105 4.93 -17.59 2.62
N ASN A 106 5.07 -16.61 1.73
CA ASN A 106 6.36 -16.22 1.15
C ASN A 106 6.46 -14.69 1.01
N ALA A 107 7.64 -14.11 1.26
CA ALA A 107 7.88 -12.67 1.14
C ALA A 107 7.73 -12.14 -0.31
N GLY A 108 7.77 -13.02 -1.31
CA GLY A 108 7.45 -12.71 -2.69
C GLY A 108 5.96 -12.52 -2.98
N GLY A 109 5.08 -12.90 -2.05
CA GLY A 109 3.64 -12.64 -2.14
C GLY A 109 3.03 -13.03 -3.49
N GLN A 110 2.39 -12.07 -4.15
CA GLN A 110 1.60 -12.30 -5.36
C GLN A 110 2.42 -12.82 -6.53
N TYR A 111 3.64 -12.33 -6.74
CA TYR A 111 4.46 -12.79 -7.85
C TYR A 111 4.93 -14.24 -7.63
N PHE A 112 5.17 -14.62 -6.37
CA PHE A 112 5.44 -16.00 -6.00
C PHE A 112 4.21 -16.88 -6.24
N TRP A 113 3.03 -16.48 -5.76
CA TRP A 113 1.79 -17.23 -5.99
C TRP A 113 1.46 -17.38 -7.48
N ALA A 114 1.67 -16.33 -8.28
CA ALA A 114 1.48 -16.37 -9.71
C ALA A 114 2.43 -17.38 -10.38
N SER A 115 3.69 -17.46 -9.94
CA SER A 115 4.64 -18.46 -10.44
C SER A 115 4.23 -19.89 -10.12
N GLN A 116 3.64 -20.11 -8.95
CA GLN A 116 3.24 -21.43 -8.49
C GLN A 116 1.94 -21.88 -9.16
N LEU A 117 0.97 -20.98 -9.33
CA LEU A 117 -0.37 -21.30 -9.79
C LEU A 117 -0.53 -21.28 -11.32
N ALA A 118 0.28 -20.49 -12.01
CA ALA A 118 0.19 -20.36 -13.47
C ALA A 118 0.62 -21.66 -14.20
N PRO A 119 0.12 -21.87 -15.43
CA PRO A 119 0.61 -22.95 -16.28
C PRO A 119 2.13 -22.84 -16.51
N PRO A 120 2.88 -23.95 -16.57
CA PRO A 120 4.35 -23.92 -16.68
C PRO A 120 4.88 -23.04 -17.81
N LYS A 121 4.16 -23.01 -18.95
CA LYS A 121 4.51 -22.20 -20.12
C LYS A 121 4.46 -20.68 -19.86
N TYR A 122 3.54 -20.23 -19.00
CA TYR A 122 3.30 -18.80 -18.74
C TYR A 122 3.76 -18.36 -17.34
N ALA A 123 4.15 -19.29 -16.46
CA ALA A 123 4.48 -19.02 -15.06
C ALA A 123 5.56 -17.96 -14.88
N ARG A 124 6.62 -17.99 -15.67
CA ARG A 124 7.71 -17.00 -15.62
C ARG A 124 7.21 -15.59 -15.94
N PHE A 125 6.46 -15.44 -17.04
CA PHE A 125 5.96 -14.13 -17.45
C PHE A 125 4.86 -13.61 -16.52
N ALA A 126 3.92 -14.47 -16.10
CA ALA A 126 2.85 -14.08 -15.19
C ALA A 126 3.40 -13.61 -13.83
N SER A 127 4.39 -14.34 -13.29
CA SER A 127 5.11 -13.95 -12.08
C SER A 127 5.82 -12.61 -12.25
N TYR A 128 6.65 -12.47 -13.28
CA TYR A 128 7.38 -11.23 -13.55
C TYR A 128 6.44 -10.02 -13.76
N PHE A 129 5.34 -10.23 -14.49
CA PHE A 129 4.29 -9.25 -14.70
C PHE A 129 3.69 -8.77 -13.38
N THR A 130 3.32 -9.73 -12.53
CA THR A 130 2.75 -9.47 -11.20
C THR A 130 3.73 -8.69 -10.31
N GLY A 131 5.01 -9.08 -10.29
CA GLY A 131 6.04 -8.43 -9.48
C GLY A 131 6.26 -6.96 -9.85
N TRP A 132 6.35 -6.64 -11.15
CA TRP A 132 6.50 -5.25 -11.60
C TRP A 132 5.29 -4.38 -11.32
N PHE A 133 4.08 -4.92 -11.52
CA PHE A 133 2.84 -4.18 -11.22
C PHE A 133 2.70 -3.93 -9.72
N GLY A 134 3.02 -4.91 -8.89
CA GLY A 134 3.09 -4.76 -7.43
C GLY A 134 4.12 -3.69 -7.02
N TYR A 135 5.34 -3.75 -7.58
CA TYR A 135 6.40 -2.80 -7.23
C TYR A 135 6.09 -1.37 -7.67
N ALA A 136 5.63 -1.18 -8.91
CA ALA A 136 5.22 0.14 -9.41
C ALA A 136 4.06 0.70 -8.57
N GLY A 137 3.08 -0.13 -8.24
CA GLY A 137 1.98 0.23 -7.34
C GLY A 137 2.47 0.70 -5.96
N ALA A 138 3.41 -0.03 -5.35
CA ALA A 138 4.00 0.31 -4.07
C ALA A 138 4.77 1.64 -4.10
N ILE A 139 5.59 1.87 -5.13
CA ILE A 139 6.32 3.14 -5.30
C ILE A 139 5.35 4.32 -5.46
N PHE A 140 4.32 4.16 -6.29
CA PHE A 140 3.34 5.22 -6.53
C PHE A 140 2.51 5.52 -5.27
N ALA A 141 2.18 4.49 -4.48
CA ALA A 141 1.55 4.66 -3.18
C ALA A 141 2.45 5.45 -2.22
N CYS A 142 3.74 5.09 -2.10
CA CYS A 142 4.71 5.84 -1.28
C CYS A 142 4.79 7.31 -1.70
N ALA A 143 4.90 7.57 -3.01
CA ALA A 143 4.95 8.92 -3.54
C ALA A 143 3.68 9.70 -3.23
N SER A 144 2.50 9.07 -3.32
CA SER A 144 1.23 9.73 -2.99
C SER A 144 1.16 10.17 -1.52
N VAL A 145 1.60 9.32 -0.57
CA VAL A 145 1.61 9.66 0.86
C VAL A 145 2.57 10.81 1.15
N ALA A 146 3.77 10.79 0.56
CA ALA A 146 4.74 11.87 0.71
C ALA A 146 4.21 13.22 0.17
N LEU A 147 3.44 13.20 -0.93
CA LEU A 147 2.78 14.41 -1.46
C LEU A 147 1.74 14.95 -0.48
N SER A 148 0.85 14.10 0.04
CA SER A 148 -0.18 14.50 0.99
C SER A 148 0.42 15.15 2.24
N LEU A 149 1.53 14.61 2.75
CA LEU A 149 2.26 15.21 3.87
C LEU A 149 2.85 16.59 3.53
N ALA A 150 3.45 16.73 2.35
CA ALA A 150 4.03 17.99 1.91
C ALA A 150 2.95 19.08 1.75
N GLN A 151 1.80 18.73 1.17
CA GLN A 151 0.65 19.63 1.05
C GLN A 151 0.12 20.05 2.42
N GLY A 152 -0.05 19.12 3.36
CA GLY A 152 -0.50 19.44 4.72
C GLY A 152 0.43 20.41 5.45
N VAL A 153 1.75 20.22 5.37
CA VAL A 153 2.74 21.15 5.96
C VAL A 153 2.64 22.55 5.37
N ILE A 154 2.51 22.66 4.04
CA ILE A 154 2.38 23.96 3.37
C ILE A 154 1.02 24.61 3.67
N GLY A 155 -0.04 23.82 3.75
CA GLY A 155 -1.37 24.26 4.15
C GLY A 155 -1.36 24.89 5.54
N MET A 156 -0.66 24.28 6.52
CA MET A 156 -0.47 24.86 7.85
C MET A 156 0.27 26.20 7.78
N TRP A 157 1.32 26.29 6.97
CA TRP A 157 2.08 27.52 6.79
C TRP A 157 1.21 28.65 6.20
N LYS A 158 0.42 28.33 5.16
CA LYS A 158 -0.53 29.24 4.52
C LYS A 158 -1.62 29.73 5.46
N LEU A 159 -2.14 28.87 6.34
CA LEU A 159 -3.13 29.28 7.35
C LEU A 159 -2.56 30.32 8.34
N GLY A 160 -1.28 30.17 8.70
CA GLY A 160 -0.54 31.12 9.53
C GLY A 160 -0.16 32.41 8.79
N HIS A 161 0.14 32.33 7.50
CA HIS A 161 0.59 33.43 6.66
C HIS A 161 -0.33 33.61 5.43
N PRO A 162 -1.45 34.35 5.56
CA PRO A 162 -2.45 34.47 4.51
C PRO A 162 -1.93 35.04 3.19
N ASP A 163 -0.88 35.86 3.21
CA ASP A 163 -0.30 36.47 2.01
C ASP A 163 0.62 35.53 1.21
N PHE A 164 0.99 34.37 1.77
CA PHE A 164 1.87 33.40 1.11
C PHE A 164 1.16 32.73 -0.07
N VAL A 165 1.75 32.71 -1.28
CA VAL A 165 1.17 31.99 -2.43
C VAL A 165 1.82 30.62 -2.54
N ILE A 166 1.00 29.57 -2.60
CA ILE A 166 1.48 28.20 -2.76
C ILE A 166 1.94 28.05 -4.22
N GLU A 167 3.15 27.52 -4.39
CA GLU A 167 3.75 27.25 -5.70
C GLU A 167 4.22 25.80 -5.71
N ALA A 168 4.23 25.16 -6.88
CA ALA A 168 4.54 23.73 -6.99
C ALA A 168 5.92 23.38 -6.42
N TRP A 169 6.91 24.27 -6.52
CA TRP A 169 8.25 24.03 -5.99
C TRP A 169 8.31 24.03 -4.46
N HIS A 170 7.45 24.81 -3.79
CA HIS A 170 7.31 24.73 -2.33
C HIS A 170 6.93 23.30 -1.93
N THR A 171 5.92 22.71 -2.60
CA THR A 171 5.46 21.34 -2.36
C THR A 171 6.55 20.32 -2.61
N VAL A 172 7.29 20.46 -3.71
CA VAL A 172 8.36 19.51 -4.04
C VAL A 172 9.55 19.60 -3.07
N VAL A 173 9.94 20.78 -2.60
CA VAL A 173 11.00 20.90 -1.60
C VAL A 173 10.60 20.21 -0.29
N VAL A 174 9.41 20.49 0.23
CA VAL A 174 8.90 19.86 1.44
C VAL A 174 8.75 18.35 1.26
N TYR A 175 8.28 17.90 0.10
CA TYR A 175 8.22 16.49 -0.28
C TYR A 175 9.58 15.81 -0.16
N GLN A 176 10.65 16.40 -0.72
CA GLN A 176 11.98 15.79 -0.64
C GLN A 176 12.51 15.74 0.79
N LEU A 177 12.27 16.79 1.58
CA LEU A 177 12.69 16.84 2.98
C LEU A 177 11.99 15.76 3.80
N ILE A 178 10.68 15.60 3.64
CA ILE A 178 9.89 14.57 4.34
C ILE A 178 10.30 13.17 3.89
N ASN A 179 10.43 12.94 2.57
CA ASN A 179 10.88 11.67 2.02
C ASN A 179 12.27 11.29 2.57
N PHE A 180 13.22 12.22 2.57
CA PHE A 180 14.56 12.01 3.11
C PHE A 180 14.55 11.78 4.63
N PHE A 181 13.75 12.53 5.38
CA PHE A 181 13.63 12.33 6.83
C PHE A 181 13.07 10.95 7.17
N CYS A 182 11.97 10.53 6.52
CA CYS A 182 11.38 9.20 6.70
C CYS A 182 12.27 8.05 6.18
N TYR A 183 13.13 8.33 5.21
CA TYR A 183 14.14 7.38 4.71
C TYR A 183 15.13 6.97 5.81
N LEU A 184 15.54 7.89 6.68
CA LEU A 184 16.54 7.63 7.75
C LEU A 184 16.07 6.56 8.75
N PHE A 185 14.78 6.53 9.09
CA PHE A 185 14.22 5.56 10.04
C PHE A 185 14.26 4.11 9.54
N ASN A 186 14.33 3.92 8.22
CA ASN A 186 14.35 2.60 7.59
C ASN A 186 15.76 2.09 7.29
N CYS A 187 16.80 2.89 7.56
CA CYS A 187 18.19 2.48 7.35
C CYS A 187 18.70 1.50 8.42
N TRP A 188 18.01 1.39 9.56
CA TRP A 188 18.40 0.55 10.69
C TRP A 188 17.27 -0.39 11.10
N GLY A 189 17.41 -1.69 10.83
CA GLY A 189 16.35 -2.69 11.06
C GLY A 189 15.94 -2.82 12.52
N LYS A 190 16.91 -2.74 13.43
CA LYS A 190 16.67 -2.88 14.88
C LYS A 190 15.75 -1.81 15.46
N THR A 191 15.68 -0.63 14.84
CA THR A 191 14.80 0.46 15.31
C THR A 191 13.38 0.35 14.74
N LEU A 192 13.18 -0.40 13.65
CA LEU A 192 11.88 -0.49 12.98
C LEU A 192 10.74 -0.97 13.89
N PRO A 193 10.91 -2.02 14.73
CA PRO A 193 9.85 -2.44 15.65
C PRO A 193 9.48 -1.35 16.66
N LEU A 194 10.47 -0.60 17.18
CA LEU A 194 10.24 0.49 18.11
C LEU A 194 9.53 1.67 17.43
N VAL A 195 9.97 2.04 16.23
CA VAL A 195 9.35 3.09 15.43
C VAL A 195 7.90 2.72 15.09
N ALA A 196 7.65 1.50 14.62
CA ALA A 196 6.30 1.03 14.31
C ALA A 196 5.37 1.06 15.53
N LYS A 197 5.87 0.67 16.71
CA LYS A 197 5.11 0.79 17.96
C LYS A 197 4.86 2.26 18.32
N GLY A 198 5.85 3.12 18.18
CA GLY A 198 5.71 4.56 18.43
C GLY A 198 4.67 5.21 17.51
N THR A 199 4.75 4.94 16.21
CA THR A 199 3.81 5.47 15.20
C THR A 199 2.40 4.96 15.41
N LEU A 200 2.23 3.72 15.89
CA LEU A 200 0.93 3.17 16.29
C LEU A 200 0.30 3.99 17.41
N TYR A 201 1.02 4.19 18.51
CA TYR A 201 0.50 4.95 19.64
C TYR A 201 0.22 6.40 19.27
N ILE A 202 1.11 7.04 18.49
CA ILE A 202 0.89 8.39 17.99
C ILE A 202 -0.38 8.45 17.14
N SER A 203 -0.59 7.50 16.23
CA SER A 203 -1.79 7.46 15.39
C SER A 203 -3.05 7.27 16.22
N LEU A 204 -3.06 6.34 17.19
CA LEU A 204 -4.21 6.11 18.08
C LEU A 204 -4.51 7.34 18.93
N VAL A 205 -3.50 7.95 19.55
CA VAL A 205 -3.67 9.17 20.35
C VAL A 205 -4.18 10.31 19.47
N SER A 206 -3.59 10.52 18.29
CA SER A 206 -4.02 11.54 17.34
C SER A 206 -5.47 11.33 16.91
N PHE A 207 -5.84 10.09 16.59
CA PHE A 207 -7.21 9.71 16.25
C PHE A 207 -8.19 10.07 17.38
N PHE A 208 -7.94 9.64 18.62
CA PHE A 208 -8.85 9.93 19.73
C PHE A 208 -8.91 11.42 20.06
N VAL A 209 -7.77 12.12 20.03
CA VAL A 209 -7.72 13.57 20.25
C VAL A 209 -8.56 14.30 19.20
N ILE A 210 -8.37 14.02 17.91
CA ILE A 210 -9.13 14.69 16.84
C ILE A 210 -10.61 14.30 16.88
N LEU A 211 -10.91 13.01 17.08
CA LEU A 211 -12.27 12.47 17.15
C LEU A 211 -13.10 13.14 18.25
N ILE A 212 -12.48 13.52 19.38
CA ILE A 212 -13.14 14.18 20.52
C ILE A 212 -13.06 15.70 20.41
N ALA A 213 -11.88 16.26 20.14
CA ALA A 213 -11.65 17.71 20.22
C ALA A 213 -12.44 18.48 19.15
N VAL A 214 -12.51 17.96 17.93
CA VAL A 214 -13.21 18.64 16.82
C VAL A 214 -14.71 18.78 17.11
N PRO A 215 -15.48 17.72 17.39
CA PRO A 215 -16.90 17.87 17.70
C PRO A 215 -17.15 18.57 19.04
N ALA A 216 -16.25 18.44 20.03
CA ALA A 216 -16.41 19.13 21.31
C ALA A 216 -16.19 20.65 21.21
N CYS A 217 -15.28 21.10 20.33
CA CYS A 217 -15.01 22.52 20.12
C CYS A 217 -15.96 23.16 19.08
N ALA A 218 -16.60 22.35 18.23
CA ALA A 218 -17.54 22.84 17.23
C ALA A 218 -18.71 23.56 17.90
N SER A 219 -18.89 24.84 17.57
CA SER A 219 -19.97 25.68 18.12
C SER A 219 -21.37 25.25 17.69
N SER A 220 -21.48 24.43 16.65
CA SER A 220 -22.73 23.96 16.06
C SER A 220 -22.49 22.65 15.33
N HIS A 221 -23.45 21.73 15.40
CA HIS A 221 -23.41 20.47 14.68
C HIS A 221 -24.41 20.45 13.53
N GLN A 222 -24.01 19.85 12.41
CA GLN A 222 -24.89 19.64 11.27
C GLN A 222 -26.02 18.68 11.59
N SER A 223 -27.12 18.79 10.84
CA SER A 223 -28.23 17.84 10.97
C SER A 223 -27.82 16.44 10.49
N GLY A 224 -28.44 15.40 11.03
CA GLY A 224 -28.24 14.03 10.55
C GLY A 224 -28.55 13.88 9.05
N HIS A 225 -29.55 14.60 8.55
CA HIS A 225 -29.85 14.65 7.11
C HIS A 225 -28.66 15.18 6.30
N TYR A 226 -27.99 16.23 6.78
CA TYR A 226 -26.82 16.75 6.08
C TYR A 226 -25.66 15.73 6.06
N VAL A 227 -25.41 15.03 7.17
CA VAL A 227 -24.32 14.05 7.23
C VAL A 227 -24.60 12.81 6.40
N PHE A 228 -25.84 12.31 6.39
CA PHE A 228 -26.19 11.03 5.75
C PHE A 228 -26.88 11.17 4.39
N ALA A 229 -27.35 12.35 3.98
CA ALA A 229 -28.10 12.51 2.73
C ALA A 229 -27.64 13.68 1.85
N GLN A 230 -26.64 14.48 2.27
CA GLN A 230 -26.15 15.57 1.45
C GLN A 230 -25.22 15.07 0.33
N PHE A 231 -25.79 14.96 -0.87
CA PHE A 231 -25.02 14.71 -2.08
C PHE A 231 -24.61 16.04 -2.72
N VAL A 232 -23.33 16.16 -3.12
CA VAL A 232 -22.80 17.33 -3.81
C VAL A 232 -22.01 16.89 -5.02
N ASN A 233 -22.44 17.34 -6.19
CA ASN A 233 -21.77 17.11 -7.45
C ASN A 233 -21.13 18.41 -7.95
N SER A 234 -19.87 18.65 -7.57
CA SER A 234 -19.05 19.76 -8.08
C SER A 234 -18.10 19.31 -9.19
N THR A 235 -18.28 18.09 -9.71
CA THR A 235 -17.40 17.52 -10.74
C THR A 235 -17.72 18.00 -12.15
N GLY A 236 -18.92 18.52 -12.39
CA GLY A 236 -19.40 18.84 -13.75
C GLY A 236 -19.90 17.63 -14.55
N TRP A 237 -19.85 16.40 -13.99
CA TRP A 237 -20.53 15.26 -14.60
C TRP A 237 -22.05 15.46 -14.53
N LYS A 238 -22.74 15.23 -15.66
CA LYS A 238 -24.21 15.35 -15.74
C LYS A 238 -24.97 14.36 -14.86
N SER A 239 -24.35 13.23 -14.53
CA SER A 239 -24.95 12.15 -13.74
C SER A 239 -24.29 12.08 -12.37
N ASP A 240 -25.09 12.23 -11.33
CA ASP A 240 -24.67 12.09 -9.93
C ASP A 240 -24.07 10.70 -9.65
N GLY A 241 -24.58 9.65 -10.28
CA GLY A 241 -24.00 8.31 -10.16
C GLY A 241 -22.57 8.23 -10.71
N MET A 242 -22.25 8.99 -11.76
CA MET A 242 -20.89 9.01 -12.30
C MET A 242 -19.97 9.80 -11.37
N ALA A 243 -20.44 10.94 -10.84
CA ALA A 243 -19.73 11.72 -9.84
C ALA A 243 -19.43 10.90 -8.58
N PHE A 244 -20.37 10.06 -8.14
CA PHE A 244 -20.14 9.10 -7.05
C PHE A 244 -19.04 8.09 -7.40
N ILE A 245 -19.09 7.47 -8.59
CA ILE A 245 -18.14 6.44 -8.99
C ILE A 245 -16.71 6.98 -9.13
N VAL A 246 -16.51 8.12 -9.81
CA VAL A 246 -15.16 8.70 -9.96
C VAL A 246 -14.59 9.12 -8.61
N GLY A 247 -15.44 9.52 -7.66
CA GLY A 247 -15.00 9.86 -6.31
C GLY A 247 -14.71 8.65 -5.42
N LEU A 248 -15.15 7.43 -5.76
CA LEU A 248 -14.83 6.20 -5.00
C LEU A 248 -13.32 5.92 -4.94
N ILE A 249 -12.51 6.54 -5.80
CA ILE A 249 -11.04 6.49 -5.73
C ILE A 249 -10.55 6.85 -4.30
N ASN A 250 -11.20 7.79 -3.63
CA ASN A 250 -10.80 8.28 -2.30
C ASN A 250 -10.92 7.23 -1.19
N PRO A 251 -12.13 6.66 -0.92
CA PRO A 251 -12.26 5.58 0.04
C PRO A 251 -11.54 4.30 -0.42
N ASN A 252 -11.11 4.19 -1.68
CA ASN A 252 -10.29 3.08 -2.16
C ASN A 252 -8.80 3.25 -1.84
N TRP A 253 -8.28 4.46 -1.96
CA TRP A 253 -6.87 4.75 -1.67
C TRP A 253 -6.43 4.33 -0.27
N ILE A 254 -7.30 4.44 0.75
CA ILE A 254 -7.00 4.06 2.14
C ILE A 254 -6.78 2.55 2.36
N PHE A 255 -7.13 1.71 1.38
CA PHE A 255 -6.95 0.26 1.39
C PHE A 255 -6.06 -0.22 0.23
N ALA A 256 -5.26 0.66 -0.39
CA ALA A 256 -4.42 0.25 -1.52
C ALA A 256 -3.39 -0.82 -1.12
N CYS A 257 -2.82 -0.75 0.09
CA CYS A 257 -1.64 -1.51 0.52
C CYS A 257 -1.97 -2.79 1.33
N LEU A 258 -3.07 -3.50 1.01
CA LEU A 258 -3.52 -4.67 1.79
C LEU A 258 -2.53 -5.84 1.83
N ASP A 259 -1.66 -5.93 0.84
CA ASP A 259 -0.63 -6.96 0.71
C ASP A 259 0.66 -6.68 1.49
N SER A 260 0.78 -5.51 2.09
CA SER A 260 2.00 -5.06 2.75
C SER A 260 2.50 -6.04 3.82
N ALA A 261 1.59 -6.64 4.59
CA ALA A 261 1.89 -7.68 5.56
C ALA A 261 2.45 -8.98 4.94
N THR A 262 2.06 -9.30 3.69
CA THR A 262 2.55 -10.48 2.96
C THR A 262 4.05 -10.40 2.70
N HIS A 263 4.56 -9.21 2.38
CA HIS A 263 5.99 -9.02 2.09
C HIS A 263 6.88 -9.09 3.34
N MET A 264 6.28 -9.13 4.53
CA MET A 264 6.98 -9.32 5.81
C MET A 264 6.93 -10.77 6.31
N ALA A 265 6.54 -11.73 5.45
CA ALA A 265 6.35 -13.12 5.85
C ALA A 265 7.58 -13.77 6.51
N GLU A 266 8.80 -13.37 6.13
CA GLU A 266 10.04 -13.90 6.71
C GLU A 266 10.37 -13.29 8.08
N GLU A 267 9.77 -12.14 8.42
CA GLU A 267 10.00 -11.41 9.67
C GLU A 267 8.93 -11.76 10.75
N VAL A 268 7.91 -12.55 10.38
CA VAL A 268 6.74 -12.88 11.21
C VAL A 268 6.74 -14.35 11.62
N PRO A 269 6.50 -14.69 12.91
CA PRO A 269 6.32 -16.07 13.34
C PRO A 269 4.97 -16.61 12.85
N GLN A 270 4.89 -17.89 12.50
CA GLN A 270 3.68 -18.57 12.01
C GLN A 270 2.97 -17.77 10.89
N PRO A 271 3.67 -17.44 9.79
CA PRO A 271 3.17 -16.51 8.77
C PRO A 271 1.85 -16.97 8.13
N GLU A 272 1.66 -18.28 7.98
CA GLU A 272 0.43 -18.94 7.52
C GLU A 272 -0.84 -18.59 8.31
N ARG A 273 -0.72 -18.17 9.58
CA ARG A 273 -1.84 -17.75 10.44
C ARG A 273 -1.83 -16.25 10.68
N ASN A 274 -0.65 -15.69 10.97
CA ASN A 274 -0.54 -14.32 11.43
C ASN A 274 -0.68 -13.29 10.30
N ILE A 275 -0.27 -13.61 9.07
CA ILE A 275 -0.48 -12.72 7.92
C ILE A 275 -1.98 -12.59 7.58
N PRO A 276 -2.76 -13.68 7.45
CA PRO A 276 -4.22 -13.57 7.27
C PRO A 276 -4.91 -12.71 8.31
N ILE A 277 -4.56 -12.89 9.59
CA ILE A 277 -5.11 -12.09 10.70
C ILE A 277 -4.76 -10.62 10.52
N ALA A 278 -3.50 -10.30 10.18
CA ALA A 278 -3.05 -8.92 9.98
C ALA A 278 -3.79 -8.22 8.83
N ILE A 279 -3.95 -8.89 7.68
CA ILE A 279 -4.66 -8.34 6.51
C ILE A 279 -6.12 -8.03 6.86
N LEU A 280 -6.84 -8.99 7.47
CA LEU A 280 -8.26 -8.80 7.80
C LEU A 280 -8.47 -7.79 8.94
N ALA A 281 -7.59 -7.80 9.96
CA ALA A 281 -7.63 -6.81 11.04
C ALA A 281 -7.41 -5.39 10.49
N THR A 282 -6.56 -5.23 9.48
CA THR A 282 -6.32 -3.95 8.80
C THR A 282 -7.58 -3.41 8.17
N VAL A 283 -8.35 -4.25 7.47
CA VAL A 283 -9.63 -3.84 6.88
C VAL A 283 -10.64 -3.45 7.97
N GLY A 284 -10.80 -4.29 8.99
CA GLY A 284 -11.79 -4.06 10.05
C GLY A 284 -11.50 -2.81 10.89
N ILE A 285 -10.25 -2.64 11.33
CA ILE A 285 -9.83 -1.47 12.11
C ILE A 285 -9.83 -0.21 11.21
N GLY A 286 -9.37 -0.34 9.96
CA GLY A 286 -9.36 0.74 8.99
C GLY A 286 -10.77 1.28 8.70
N PHE A 287 -11.74 0.40 8.49
CA PHE A 287 -13.15 0.78 8.35
C PHE A 287 -13.68 1.49 9.59
N THR A 288 -13.51 0.86 10.77
CA THR A 288 -14.05 1.36 12.02
C THR A 288 -13.51 2.76 12.33
N THR A 289 -12.20 2.94 12.27
CA THR A 289 -11.56 4.25 12.54
C THR A 289 -11.96 5.30 11.51
N SER A 290 -11.88 4.99 10.21
CA SER A 290 -12.19 5.97 9.15
C SER A 290 -13.66 6.38 9.15
N TRP A 291 -14.58 5.44 9.39
CA TRP A 291 -16.01 5.69 9.34
C TRP A 291 -16.47 6.58 10.51
N PHE A 292 -16.05 6.27 11.74
CA PHE A 292 -16.35 7.11 12.91
C PHE A 292 -15.69 8.50 12.79
N TYR A 293 -14.44 8.54 12.32
CA TYR A 293 -13.75 9.80 12.04
C TYR A 293 -14.53 10.66 11.04
N CYS A 294 -14.89 10.09 9.89
CA CYS A 294 -15.59 10.79 8.82
C CYS A 294 -16.92 11.38 9.30
N ILE A 295 -17.70 10.61 10.06
CA ILE A 295 -18.97 11.08 10.63
C ILE A 295 -18.74 12.24 11.60
N SER A 296 -17.78 12.11 12.51
CA SER A 296 -17.45 13.16 13.48
C SER A 296 -17.04 14.47 12.79
N MET A 297 -16.21 14.38 11.74
CA MET A 297 -15.78 15.55 10.97
C MET A 297 -16.96 16.22 10.26
N PHE A 298 -17.86 15.44 9.65
CA PHE A 298 -19.02 15.99 8.94
C PHE A 298 -20.07 16.62 9.85
N PHE A 299 -20.28 16.08 11.05
CA PHE A 299 -21.10 16.76 12.05
C PHE A 299 -20.51 18.11 12.46
N SER A 300 -19.18 18.26 12.39
CA SER A 300 -18.47 19.48 12.79
C SER A 300 -18.23 20.47 11.65
N LEU A 301 -18.62 20.11 10.42
CA LEU A 301 -18.46 20.94 9.23
C LEU A 301 -19.46 22.10 9.21
N LYS A 302 -19.04 23.34 8.95
CA LYS A 302 -19.94 24.50 8.88
C LYS A 302 -20.24 24.94 7.45
N ASP A 303 -19.19 25.15 6.66
CA ASP A 303 -19.30 25.68 5.31
C ASP A 303 -18.51 24.81 4.33
N LEU A 304 -19.25 24.00 3.59
CA LEU A 304 -18.71 23.10 2.58
C LEU A 304 -18.08 23.84 1.39
N ASN A 305 -18.61 25.00 1.01
CA ASN A 305 -18.07 25.74 -0.13
C ASN A 305 -16.71 26.34 0.20
N LYS A 306 -16.53 26.86 1.42
CA LYS A 306 -15.21 27.29 1.91
C LYS A 306 -14.23 26.13 2.02
N LEU A 307 -14.72 24.96 2.40
CA LEU A 307 -13.92 23.75 2.48
C LEU A 307 -13.37 23.33 1.10
N ILE A 308 -14.25 23.28 0.09
CA ILE A 308 -13.90 22.91 -1.29
C ILE A 308 -12.94 23.93 -1.92
N ASN A 309 -13.16 25.22 -1.67
CA ASN A 309 -12.37 26.31 -2.23
C ASN A 309 -11.30 26.84 -1.27
N SER A 310 -10.82 25.99 -0.35
CA SER A 310 -9.88 26.43 0.69
C SER A 310 -8.58 26.95 0.09
N ALA A 311 -8.15 28.14 0.54
CA ALA A 311 -6.90 28.75 0.14
C ALA A 311 -5.66 27.99 0.64
N THR A 312 -5.82 27.05 1.58
CA THR A 312 -4.74 26.18 2.07
C THR A 312 -4.48 24.98 1.16
N GLU A 313 -5.37 24.71 0.19
CA GLU A 313 -5.40 23.48 -0.63
C GLU A 313 -5.52 22.19 0.20
N VAL A 314 -5.79 22.31 1.51
CA VAL A 314 -5.92 21.21 2.48
C VAL A 314 -7.25 21.39 3.23
N PRO A 315 -8.34 20.76 2.76
CA PRO A 315 -9.69 20.96 3.28
C PRO A 315 -9.83 20.46 4.70
N ILE A 316 -9.15 19.37 5.09
CA ILE A 316 -9.26 18.89 6.47
C ILE A 316 -8.73 19.93 7.47
N LEU A 317 -7.66 20.64 7.12
CA LEU A 317 -7.15 21.76 7.92
C LEU A 317 -8.16 22.90 8.01
N GLU A 318 -8.85 23.23 6.91
CA GLU A 318 -9.94 24.21 6.91
C GLU A 318 -11.13 23.73 7.76
N LEU A 319 -11.45 22.43 7.77
CA LEU A 319 -12.47 21.85 8.65
C LEU A 319 -12.11 22.07 10.12
N TYR A 320 -10.87 21.77 10.50
CA TYR A 320 -10.38 22.01 11.86
C TYR A 320 -10.46 23.48 12.23
N TYR A 321 -10.11 24.38 11.30
CA TYR A 321 -10.22 25.81 11.52
C TYR A 321 -11.68 26.26 11.72
N GLN A 322 -12.62 25.77 10.91
CA GLN A 322 -14.04 26.09 11.05
C GLN A 322 -14.64 25.54 12.36
N ALA A 323 -14.24 24.34 12.76
CA ALA A 323 -14.70 23.70 13.98
C ALA A 323 -14.21 24.44 15.22
N LEU A 324 -12.89 24.69 15.32
CA LEU A 324 -12.27 25.29 16.50
C LEU A 324 -12.36 26.83 16.53
N ASN A 325 -12.57 27.47 15.38
CA ASN A 325 -12.46 28.92 15.20
C ASN A 325 -11.13 29.51 15.73
N ASN A 326 -10.07 28.69 15.72
CA ASN A 326 -8.75 29.01 16.27
C ASN A 326 -7.66 28.43 15.36
N LYS A 327 -6.81 29.31 14.81
CA LYS A 327 -5.71 28.92 13.90
C LYS A 327 -4.69 28.02 14.59
N ALA A 328 -4.27 28.34 15.81
CA ALA A 328 -3.29 27.56 16.54
C ALA A 328 -3.82 26.16 16.85
N GLY A 329 -5.10 26.06 17.24
CA GLY A 329 -5.78 24.78 17.46
C GLY A 329 -5.82 23.92 16.18
N ALA A 330 -6.20 24.51 15.04
CA ALA A 330 -6.22 23.81 13.76
C ALA A 330 -4.83 23.29 13.34
N ILE A 331 -3.78 24.11 13.51
CA ILE A 331 -2.39 23.71 13.23
C ILE A 331 -1.94 22.57 14.14
N VAL A 332 -2.33 22.57 15.43
CA VAL A 332 -2.00 21.47 16.35
C VAL A 332 -2.66 20.16 15.91
N LEU A 333 -3.94 20.19 15.54
CA LEU A 333 -4.65 19.00 15.04
C LEU A 333 -4.05 18.50 13.72
N GLU A 334 -3.70 19.40 12.80
CA GLU A 334 -3.04 19.03 11.54
C GLU A 334 -1.62 18.50 11.78
N THR A 335 -0.89 19.02 12.77
CA THR A 335 0.42 18.48 13.14
C THR A 335 0.31 17.03 13.62
N LEU A 336 -0.72 16.69 14.40
CA LEU A 336 -0.99 15.32 14.81
C LEU A 336 -1.25 14.41 13.59
N LEU A 337 -1.99 14.92 12.61
CA LEU A 337 -2.24 14.23 11.33
C LEU A 337 -0.95 14.01 10.53
N ILE A 338 -0.08 15.03 10.43
CA ILE A 338 1.22 14.95 9.75
C ILE A 338 2.16 13.96 10.42
N VAL A 339 2.30 13.99 11.76
CA VAL A 339 3.15 13.03 12.47
C VAL A 339 2.64 11.60 12.28
N THR A 340 1.32 11.44 12.28
CA THR A 340 0.68 10.16 12.00
C THR A 340 0.94 9.69 10.56
N GLY A 341 0.85 10.57 9.57
CA GLY A 341 1.16 10.25 8.18
C GLY A 341 2.65 10.00 7.93
N MET A 342 3.58 10.65 8.66
CA MET A 342 5.00 10.31 8.63
C MET A 342 5.24 8.85 9.04
N GLY A 343 4.51 8.36 10.05
CA GLY A 343 4.53 6.95 10.43
C GLY A 343 4.06 6.01 9.31
N CYS A 344 3.01 6.41 8.59
CA CYS A 344 2.54 5.69 7.40
C CYS A 344 3.59 5.69 6.29
N LEU A 345 4.26 6.81 6.03
CA LEU A 345 5.32 6.89 5.01
C LEU A 345 6.54 6.02 5.36
N ILE A 346 6.94 5.99 6.64
CA ILE A 346 7.99 5.09 7.13
C ILE A 346 7.60 3.62 6.88
N ALA A 347 6.34 3.26 7.12
CA ALA A 347 5.84 1.91 6.88
C ALA A 347 5.76 1.57 5.37
N CYS A 348 5.38 2.55 4.53
CA CYS A 348 5.40 2.42 3.08
C CYS A 348 6.82 2.16 2.55
N HIS A 349 7.83 2.85 3.10
CA HIS A 349 9.24 2.60 2.81
C HIS A 349 9.68 1.18 3.16
N THR A 350 9.27 0.69 4.34
CA THR A 350 9.48 -0.71 4.72
C THR A 350 8.89 -1.63 3.66
N TRP A 351 7.61 -1.46 3.32
CA TRP A 351 6.89 -2.31 2.37
C TRP A 351 7.53 -2.35 0.97
N GLN A 352 7.75 -1.20 0.33
CA GLN A 352 8.35 -1.17 -1.03
C GLN A 352 9.76 -1.79 -1.03
N SER A 353 10.53 -1.60 0.05
CA SER A 353 11.87 -2.16 0.18
C SER A 353 11.86 -3.69 0.28
N ARG A 354 10.88 -4.29 0.99
CA ARG A 354 10.78 -5.76 1.09
C ARG A 354 10.28 -6.37 -0.21
N LEU A 355 9.33 -5.70 -0.87
CA LEU A 355 8.78 -6.14 -2.15
C LEU A 355 9.87 -6.19 -3.23
N VAL A 356 10.64 -5.11 -3.40
CA VAL A 356 11.72 -5.10 -4.42
C VAL A 356 12.85 -6.04 -4.05
N TRP A 357 13.15 -6.19 -2.75
CA TRP A 357 14.18 -7.11 -2.29
C TRP A 357 13.85 -8.57 -2.61
N SER A 358 12.63 -9.03 -2.29
CA SER A 358 12.21 -10.39 -2.60
C SER A 358 12.18 -10.60 -4.11
N PHE A 359 11.64 -9.65 -4.87
CA PHE A 359 11.63 -9.71 -6.32
C PHE A 359 13.04 -9.72 -6.95
N ALA A 360 13.99 -8.98 -6.37
CA ALA A 360 15.39 -9.00 -6.77
C ALA A 360 16.08 -10.34 -6.45
N ARG A 361 15.72 -11.00 -5.34
CA ARG A 361 16.25 -12.33 -4.99
C ARG A 361 15.97 -13.36 -6.10
N ASP A 362 14.85 -13.21 -6.80
CA ASP A 362 14.44 -14.03 -7.94
C ASP A 362 14.87 -13.45 -9.30
N ARG A 363 15.81 -12.50 -9.31
CA ARG A 363 16.33 -11.82 -10.51
C ARG A 363 15.27 -11.02 -11.29
N GLY A 364 14.23 -10.56 -10.60
CA GLY A 364 13.09 -9.84 -11.17
C GLY A 364 13.38 -8.41 -11.64
N VAL A 365 14.42 -7.76 -11.11
CA VAL A 365 14.77 -6.37 -11.44
C VAL A 365 16.18 -6.24 -12.03
N PRO A 366 16.46 -5.19 -12.83
CA PRO A 366 17.82 -4.86 -13.25
C PRO A 366 18.69 -4.56 -12.03
N GLY A 367 19.97 -4.94 -12.05
CA GLY A 367 20.87 -4.76 -10.91
C GLY A 367 20.52 -5.66 -9.71
N HIS A 368 19.77 -6.74 -9.91
CA HIS A 368 19.34 -7.67 -8.86
C HIS A 368 20.47 -8.11 -7.92
N GLN A 369 21.70 -8.29 -8.44
CA GLN A 369 22.86 -8.71 -7.65
C GLN A 369 23.21 -7.75 -6.51
N TRP A 370 22.92 -6.45 -6.65
CA TRP A 370 23.14 -5.44 -5.62
C TRP A 370 21.88 -5.22 -4.79
N ILE A 371 20.72 -5.21 -5.44
CA ILE A 371 19.42 -4.93 -4.80
C ILE A 371 19.02 -6.06 -3.84
N SER A 372 19.31 -7.31 -4.16
CA SER A 372 18.95 -8.48 -3.34
C SER A 372 19.82 -8.65 -2.08
N GLN A 373 20.89 -7.86 -1.91
CA GLN A 373 21.80 -8.03 -0.78
C GLN A 373 21.19 -7.49 0.52
N VAL A 374 21.20 -8.32 1.56
CA VAL A 374 20.83 -7.93 2.92
C VAL A 374 22.08 -7.50 3.67
N ASN A 375 22.07 -6.30 4.25
CA ASN A 375 23.16 -5.86 5.11
C ASN A 375 23.01 -6.50 6.49
N LYS A 376 23.88 -7.47 6.81
CA LYS A 376 23.83 -8.24 8.06
C LYS A 376 24.06 -7.40 9.33
N THR A 377 24.76 -6.27 9.23
CA THR A 377 25.00 -5.38 10.38
C THR A 377 23.77 -4.54 10.70
N LEU A 378 23.06 -4.10 9.66
CA LEU A 378 21.88 -3.24 9.77
C LEU A 378 20.55 -4.02 9.79
N ASP A 379 20.57 -5.30 9.45
CA ASP A 379 19.42 -6.21 9.38
C ASP A 379 18.31 -5.70 8.44
N VAL A 380 18.71 -5.01 7.36
CA VAL A 380 17.80 -4.48 6.33
C VAL A 380 18.40 -4.60 4.92
N PRO A 381 17.56 -4.75 3.88
CA PRO A 381 18.00 -4.67 2.49
C PRO A 381 18.23 -3.22 2.06
N LEU A 382 19.34 -2.63 2.52
CA LEU A 382 19.62 -1.19 2.39
C LEU A 382 19.64 -0.72 0.93
N MET A 383 20.18 -1.53 0.00
CA MET A 383 20.23 -1.15 -1.42
C MET A 383 18.83 -1.10 -2.06
N SER A 384 17.96 -2.06 -1.71
CA SER A 384 16.54 -2.07 -2.10
C SER A 384 15.80 -0.83 -1.62
N HIS A 385 16.05 -0.44 -0.36
CA HIS A 385 15.49 0.76 0.25
C HIS A 385 15.99 2.04 -0.45
N ASN A 386 17.30 2.16 -0.65
CA ASN A 386 17.92 3.32 -1.32
C ASN A 386 17.37 3.54 -2.73
N VAL A 387 17.31 2.48 -3.54
CA VAL A 387 16.80 2.57 -4.92
C VAL A 387 15.33 2.99 -4.92
N SER A 388 14.50 2.38 -4.07
CA SER A 388 13.07 2.69 -4.03
C SER A 388 12.81 4.12 -3.57
N CYS A 389 13.46 4.58 -2.49
CA CYS A 389 13.32 5.96 -2.01
C CYS A 389 13.88 7.00 -2.99
N PHE A 390 14.94 6.66 -3.73
CA PHE A 390 15.44 7.51 -4.80
C PHE A 390 14.42 7.65 -5.94
N ILE A 391 13.80 6.55 -6.38
CA ILE A 391 12.74 6.58 -7.39
C ILE A 391 11.55 7.41 -6.90
N VAL A 392 11.10 7.21 -5.65
CA VAL A 392 10.05 8.03 -5.03
C VAL A 392 10.44 9.51 -5.06
N GLY A 393 11.67 9.86 -4.68
CA GLY A 393 12.20 11.22 -4.78
C GLY A 393 12.12 11.79 -6.21
N VAL A 394 12.55 11.03 -7.21
CA VAL A 394 12.48 11.44 -8.62
C VAL A 394 11.03 11.64 -9.09
N LEU A 395 10.11 10.76 -8.68
CA LEU A 395 8.69 10.91 -8.99
C LEU A 395 8.08 12.16 -8.34
N GLY A 396 8.57 12.59 -7.18
CA GLY A 396 8.22 13.89 -6.59
C GLY A 396 8.51 15.07 -7.50
N LEU A 397 9.59 15.01 -8.30
CA LEU A 397 9.92 16.06 -9.26
C LEU A 397 8.91 16.15 -10.42
N LEU A 398 8.18 15.07 -10.71
CA LEU A 398 7.10 15.08 -11.71
C LEU A 398 6.02 16.13 -11.37
N TYR A 399 5.79 16.37 -10.07
CA TYR A 399 4.83 17.37 -9.61
C TYR A 399 5.20 18.80 -10.03
N LEU A 400 6.50 19.12 -10.20
CA LEU A 400 6.94 20.41 -10.76
C LEU A 400 6.49 20.58 -12.20
N GLY A 401 6.54 19.50 -12.99
CA GLY A 401 6.16 19.53 -14.40
C GLY A 401 4.65 19.50 -14.60
N SER A 402 3.95 18.64 -13.84
CA SER A 402 2.49 18.51 -13.92
C SER A 402 1.91 17.82 -12.69
N SER A 403 1.09 18.54 -11.92
CA SER A 403 0.25 17.95 -10.87
C SER A 403 -0.76 16.94 -11.42
N THR A 404 -1.26 17.15 -12.64
CA THR A 404 -2.16 16.24 -13.35
C THR A 404 -1.51 14.89 -13.62
N ALA A 405 -0.26 14.88 -14.10
CA ALA A 405 0.50 13.66 -14.33
C ALA A 405 0.75 12.92 -13.02
N PHE A 406 1.11 13.65 -11.95
CA PHE A 406 1.29 13.07 -10.63
C PHE A 406 -0.01 12.44 -10.09
N ASN A 407 -1.14 13.14 -10.17
CA ASN A 407 -2.45 12.63 -9.72
C ASN A 407 -2.90 11.40 -10.52
N SER A 408 -2.58 11.35 -11.81
CA SER A 408 -2.82 10.17 -12.65
C SER A 408 -2.00 8.97 -12.19
N MET A 409 -0.75 9.19 -11.75
CA MET A 409 0.09 8.17 -11.13
C MET A 409 -0.47 7.69 -9.78
N VAL A 410 -1.03 8.60 -8.96
CA VAL A 410 -1.73 8.21 -7.71
C VAL A 410 -2.91 7.28 -8.01
N THR A 411 -3.68 7.58 -9.06
CA THR A 411 -4.78 6.69 -9.49
C THR A 411 -4.23 5.35 -10.00
N ALA A 412 -3.09 5.37 -10.70
CA ALA A 412 -2.43 4.16 -11.17
C ALA A 412 -2.04 3.22 -10.02
N CYS A 413 -1.62 3.74 -8.86
CA CYS A 413 -1.17 2.91 -7.74
C CYS A 413 -2.23 1.88 -7.32
N ILE A 414 -3.49 2.29 -7.19
CA ILE A 414 -4.62 1.43 -6.80
C ILE A 414 -4.83 0.33 -7.84
N THR A 415 -4.90 0.73 -9.11
CA THR A 415 -5.20 -0.19 -10.21
C THR A 415 -4.06 -1.18 -10.51
N LEU A 416 -2.80 -0.76 -10.41
CA LEU A 416 -1.65 -1.63 -10.60
C LEU A 416 -1.56 -2.69 -9.49
N LEU A 417 -1.85 -2.31 -8.24
CA LEU A 417 -1.93 -3.24 -7.12
C LEU A 417 -3.07 -4.24 -7.33
N TYR A 418 -4.25 -3.81 -7.76
CA TYR A 418 -5.34 -4.74 -8.07
C TYR A 418 -5.02 -5.71 -9.21
N ILE A 419 -4.33 -5.27 -10.26
CA ILE A 419 -3.83 -6.18 -11.31
C ILE A 419 -2.86 -7.21 -10.71
N SER A 420 -1.96 -6.77 -9.82
CA SER A 420 -1.05 -7.67 -9.10
C SER A 420 -1.82 -8.69 -8.26
N TYR A 421 -2.88 -8.27 -7.54
CA TYR A 421 -3.67 -9.16 -6.69
C TYR A 421 -4.51 -10.16 -7.50
N THR A 422 -5.05 -9.74 -8.63
CA THR A 422 -5.92 -10.58 -9.46
C THR A 422 -5.19 -11.60 -10.31
N THR A 423 -3.94 -11.33 -10.70
CA THR A 423 -3.15 -12.27 -11.50
C THR A 423 -3.02 -13.66 -10.85
N PRO A 424 -2.59 -13.82 -9.59
CA PRO A 424 -2.55 -15.13 -8.95
C PRO A 424 -3.96 -15.72 -8.69
N ILE A 425 -4.99 -14.90 -8.52
CA ILE A 425 -6.39 -15.36 -8.37
C ILE A 425 -6.90 -15.99 -9.68
N LEU A 426 -6.59 -15.39 -10.83
CA LEU A 426 -6.90 -15.97 -12.14
C LEU A 426 -6.16 -17.28 -12.35
N CYS A 427 -4.88 -17.34 -11.96
CA CYS A 427 -4.10 -18.58 -12.01
C CYS A 427 -4.68 -19.66 -11.08
N LEU A 428 -5.15 -19.29 -9.88
CA LEU A 428 -5.84 -20.19 -8.95
C LEU A 428 -7.13 -20.75 -9.54
N TRP A 429 -7.90 -19.91 -10.25
CA TRP A 429 -9.10 -20.32 -10.95
C TRP A 429 -8.82 -21.31 -12.07
N TYR A 430 -7.79 -21.04 -12.87
CA TYR A 430 -7.37 -21.96 -13.93
C TYR A 430 -6.87 -23.30 -13.38
N ARG A 431 -6.03 -23.26 -12.33
CA ARG A 431 -5.46 -24.47 -11.71
C ARG A 431 -6.51 -25.26 -10.92
N GLY A 432 -7.54 -24.60 -10.40
CA GLY A 432 -8.56 -25.17 -9.56
C GLY A 432 -8.20 -25.08 -8.07
N ARG A 433 -9.12 -24.55 -7.26
CA ARG A 433 -8.96 -24.34 -5.81
C ARG A 433 -8.74 -25.62 -5.01
N ASN A 434 -9.16 -26.77 -5.51
CA ASN A 434 -8.97 -28.07 -4.86
C ASN A 434 -7.61 -28.72 -5.19
N ASN A 435 -6.88 -28.18 -6.18
CA ASN A 435 -5.62 -28.75 -6.66
C ASN A 435 -4.39 -28.11 -5.98
N ILE A 436 -4.59 -27.42 -4.86
CA ILE A 436 -3.53 -26.82 -4.06
C ILE A 436 -3.65 -27.26 -2.60
N ARG A 437 -2.53 -27.31 -1.89
CA ARG A 437 -2.52 -27.56 -0.45
C ARG A 437 -3.08 -26.33 0.27
N HIS A 438 -4.16 -26.52 1.04
CA HIS A 438 -4.78 -25.42 1.77
C HIS A 438 -3.96 -25.05 3.01
N GLY A 439 -3.91 -23.75 3.28
CA GLY A 439 -3.40 -23.21 4.55
C GLY A 439 -4.43 -23.33 5.67
N PRO A 440 -4.04 -23.00 6.91
CA PRO A 440 -4.97 -22.96 8.05
C PRO A 440 -6.12 -21.95 7.89
N PHE A 441 -5.97 -20.94 7.04
CA PHE A 441 -7.03 -20.02 6.66
C PHE A 441 -7.49 -20.31 5.22
N TRP A 442 -8.64 -20.96 5.09
CA TRP A 442 -9.26 -21.28 3.81
C TRP A 442 -10.78 -21.28 3.96
N LEU A 443 -11.48 -20.39 3.25
CA LEU A 443 -12.92 -20.15 3.43
C LEU A 443 -13.80 -20.84 2.38
N GLY A 444 -13.22 -21.70 1.54
CA GLY A 444 -13.98 -22.52 0.59
C GLY A 444 -14.84 -21.69 -0.35
N THR A 445 -16.17 -21.80 -0.23
CA THR A 445 -17.17 -21.10 -1.05
C THR A 445 -17.18 -19.59 -0.81
N TRP A 446 -17.01 -19.14 0.44
CA TRP A 446 -16.93 -17.72 0.78
C TRP A 446 -15.66 -17.09 0.21
N GLY A 447 -14.54 -17.81 0.23
CA GLY A 447 -13.32 -17.37 -0.44
C GLY A 447 -13.45 -17.34 -1.97
N LEU A 448 -14.24 -18.26 -2.56
CA LEU A 448 -14.52 -18.21 -3.99
C LEU A 448 -15.35 -16.97 -4.35
N ALA A 449 -16.38 -16.65 -3.55
CA ALA A 449 -17.16 -15.43 -3.72
C ALA A 449 -16.28 -14.18 -3.59
N ALA A 450 -15.37 -14.15 -2.61
CA ALA A 450 -14.41 -13.07 -2.44
C ALA A 450 -13.47 -12.91 -3.65
N ASN A 451 -13.01 -14.01 -4.24
CA ASN A 451 -12.22 -14.00 -5.48
C ASN A 451 -13.02 -13.39 -6.64
N ILE A 452 -14.30 -13.77 -6.81
CA ILE A 452 -15.18 -13.22 -7.87
C ILE A 452 -15.31 -11.71 -7.72
N VAL A 453 -15.62 -11.24 -6.51
CA VAL A 453 -15.77 -9.81 -6.22
C VAL A 453 -14.46 -9.08 -6.54
N THR A 454 -13.32 -9.63 -6.14
CA THR A 454 -11.99 -9.04 -6.41
C THR A 454 -11.70 -8.92 -7.90
N LEU A 455 -12.03 -9.94 -8.70
CA LEU A 455 -11.86 -9.93 -10.15
C LEU A 455 -12.76 -8.88 -10.82
N LEU A 456 -14.05 -8.88 -10.49
CA LEU A 456 -15.02 -7.94 -11.06
C LEU A 456 -14.70 -6.50 -10.67
N TRP A 457 -14.31 -6.28 -9.41
CA TRP A 457 -13.92 -4.96 -8.91
C TRP A 457 -12.67 -4.43 -9.59
N THR A 458 -11.71 -5.30 -9.89
CA THR A 458 -10.49 -4.90 -10.61
C THR A 458 -10.82 -4.43 -12.02
N VAL A 459 -11.67 -5.16 -12.75
CA VAL A 459 -12.15 -4.73 -14.08
C VAL A 459 -12.90 -3.41 -13.98
N PHE A 460 -13.77 -3.27 -12.98
CA PHE A 460 -14.48 -2.02 -12.71
C PHE A 460 -13.51 -0.86 -12.47
N CYS A 461 -12.50 -1.01 -11.61
CA CYS A 461 -11.52 0.05 -11.34
C CYS A 461 -10.72 0.42 -12.59
N LEU A 462 -10.27 -0.54 -13.38
CA LEU A 462 -9.49 -0.27 -14.60
C LEU A 462 -10.25 0.61 -15.59
N VAL A 463 -11.56 0.38 -15.73
CA VAL A 463 -12.41 1.16 -16.63
C VAL A 463 -12.82 2.47 -15.96
N MET A 464 -13.42 2.40 -14.78
CA MET A 464 -14.08 3.54 -14.14
C MET A 464 -13.08 4.56 -13.58
N TYR A 465 -11.93 4.12 -13.08
CA TYR A 465 -10.90 5.04 -12.60
C TYR A 465 -10.03 5.62 -13.72
N SER A 466 -10.24 5.20 -14.97
CA SER A 466 -9.65 5.86 -16.14
C SER A 466 -10.38 7.12 -16.55
N PHE A 467 -11.59 7.35 -16.04
CA PHE A 467 -12.34 8.57 -16.31
C PHE A 467 -11.78 9.77 -15.50
N PRO A 468 -11.93 11.00 -16.03
CA PRO A 468 -11.52 12.21 -15.34
C PRO A 468 -12.43 12.51 -14.14
N SER A 469 -11.83 13.08 -13.10
CA SER A 469 -12.54 13.47 -11.87
C SER A 469 -13.41 14.72 -12.05
N THR A 470 -13.12 15.54 -13.07
CA THR A 470 -13.87 16.78 -13.35
C THR A 470 -14.14 16.97 -14.85
N MET A 471 -15.22 17.68 -15.14
CA MET A 471 -15.73 18.02 -16.47
C MET A 471 -15.99 19.54 -16.55
N PRO A 472 -15.81 20.18 -17.71
CA PRO A 472 -15.31 19.62 -18.96
C PRO A 472 -13.83 19.23 -18.88
N VAL A 473 -13.43 18.26 -19.70
CA VAL A 473 -12.03 17.80 -19.77
C VAL A 473 -11.19 18.83 -20.52
N THR A 474 -10.07 19.16 -19.92
CA THR A 474 -8.99 20.01 -20.43
C THR A 474 -7.68 19.24 -20.30
N THR A 475 -6.63 19.73 -20.94
CA THR A 475 -5.29 19.11 -20.84
C THR A 475 -4.78 19.06 -19.39
N GLY A 476 -5.20 20.01 -18.53
CA GLY A 476 -4.78 20.12 -17.14
C GLY A 476 -5.58 19.30 -16.12
N ASN A 477 -6.73 18.72 -16.47
CA ASN A 477 -7.52 17.88 -15.55
C ASN A 477 -7.86 16.49 -16.10
N MET A 478 -7.41 16.16 -17.32
CA MET A 478 -7.57 14.81 -17.86
C MET A 478 -6.84 13.78 -16.99
N ASN A 479 -7.46 12.61 -16.83
CA ASN A 479 -6.81 11.50 -16.15
C ASN A 479 -5.95 10.70 -17.14
N TYR A 480 -4.63 10.80 -16.99
CA TYR A 480 -3.64 10.16 -17.87
C TYR A 480 -3.23 8.76 -17.36
N VAL A 481 -4.04 8.12 -16.51
CA VAL A 481 -3.70 6.80 -15.94
C VAL A 481 -3.40 5.74 -17.01
N CYS A 482 -4.09 5.78 -18.15
CA CYS A 482 -3.83 4.89 -19.28
C CYS A 482 -2.42 5.08 -19.87
N ALA A 483 -1.90 6.31 -19.89
CA ALA A 483 -0.53 6.60 -20.29
C ALA A 483 0.47 6.07 -19.25
N VAL A 484 0.16 6.20 -17.96
CA VAL A 484 0.97 5.61 -16.88
C VAL A 484 1.04 4.09 -17.04
N TYR A 485 -0.07 3.40 -17.35
CA TYR A 485 -0.05 1.97 -17.66
C TYR A 485 0.86 1.65 -18.84
N GLY A 486 0.75 2.43 -19.93
CA GLY A 486 1.60 2.29 -21.10
C GLY A 486 3.08 2.40 -20.76
N VAL A 487 3.47 3.37 -19.93
CA VAL A 487 4.86 3.56 -19.47
C VAL A 487 5.32 2.38 -18.62
N VAL A 488 4.53 1.93 -17.65
CA VAL A 488 4.88 0.79 -16.79
C VAL A 488 5.04 -0.50 -17.62
N VAL A 489 4.09 -0.76 -18.54
CA VAL A 489 4.16 -1.92 -19.44
C VAL A 489 5.35 -1.81 -20.38
N PHE A 490 5.66 -0.61 -20.89
CA PHE A 490 6.82 -0.40 -21.75
C PHE A 490 8.13 -0.69 -21.02
N VAL A 491 8.31 -0.20 -19.80
CA VAL A 491 9.50 -0.47 -18.97
C VAL A 491 9.62 -1.96 -18.69
N LEU A 492 8.51 -2.60 -18.29
CA LEU A 492 8.44 -4.03 -18.00
C LEU A 492 8.80 -4.87 -19.22
N LEU A 493 8.20 -4.61 -20.38
CA LEU A 493 8.48 -5.38 -21.60
C LEU A 493 9.91 -5.14 -22.08
N THR A 494 10.43 -3.92 -21.94
CA THR A 494 11.82 -3.61 -22.28
C THR A 494 12.79 -4.42 -21.42
N ASP A 495 12.63 -4.44 -20.09
CA ASP A 495 13.48 -5.27 -19.21
C ASP A 495 13.25 -6.78 -19.44
N TRP A 496 12.01 -7.18 -19.78
CA TRP A 496 11.71 -8.57 -20.12
C TRP A 496 12.49 -9.04 -21.35
N PHE A 497 12.42 -8.30 -22.46
CA PHE A 497 13.10 -8.67 -23.70
C PHE A 497 14.61 -8.45 -23.64
N ALA A 498 15.09 -7.45 -22.90
CA ALA A 498 16.51 -7.18 -22.75
C ALA A 498 17.21 -8.22 -21.86
N ARG A 499 16.58 -8.60 -20.74
CA ARG A 499 17.25 -9.34 -19.66
C ARG A 499 16.40 -10.48 -19.10
N ALA A 500 15.20 -10.19 -18.61
CA ALA A 500 14.47 -11.14 -17.76
C ALA A 500 14.08 -12.44 -18.48
N ARG A 501 13.84 -12.40 -19.80
CA ARG A 501 13.60 -13.60 -20.61
C ARG A 501 14.73 -14.64 -20.50
N ARG A 502 15.97 -14.18 -20.29
CA ARG A 502 17.16 -15.05 -20.14
C ARG A 502 17.48 -15.36 -18.68
N GLU A 503 17.36 -14.36 -17.80
CA GLU A 503 17.87 -14.45 -16.43
C GLU A 503 16.81 -14.77 -15.37
N TYR A 504 15.55 -14.41 -15.59
CA TYR A 504 14.46 -14.65 -14.64
C TYR A 504 14.06 -16.11 -14.68
N LYS A 505 14.74 -16.95 -13.89
CA LYS A 505 14.29 -18.31 -13.61
C LYS A 505 13.08 -18.18 -12.69
N GLY A 506 11.90 -18.60 -13.17
CA GLY A 506 10.70 -18.62 -12.32
C GLY A 506 10.90 -19.62 -11.18
N VAL A 507 10.22 -19.41 -10.06
CA VAL A 507 10.42 -20.19 -8.82
C VAL A 507 10.16 -21.70 -8.97
N GLN A 508 9.44 -22.12 -10.01
CA GLN A 508 9.25 -23.54 -10.36
C GLN A 508 10.55 -24.23 -10.83
N GLU A 509 11.45 -23.54 -11.53
CA GLU A 509 12.72 -24.12 -12.00
C GLU A 509 13.72 -24.29 -10.84
N SER A 510 13.73 -23.38 -9.86
CA SER A 510 14.59 -23.51 -8.67
C SER A 510 14.16 -24.66 -7.76
N GLN A 511 12.87 -24.97 -7.67
CA GLN A 511 12.39 -26.16 -6.95
C GLN A 511 12.72 -27.47 -7.70
N GLY A 512 12.66 -27.48 -9.04
CA GLY A 512 13.08 -28.63 -9.85
C GLY A 512 14.57 -28.96 -9.72
N GLU A 513 15.43 -27.94 -9.70
CA GLU A 513 16.88 -28.10 -9.45
C GLU A 513 17.15 -28.55 -7.99
N GLY A 514 16.39 -28.05 -7.00
CA GLY A 514 16.53 -28.44 -5.59
C GLY A 514 16.07 -29.87 -5.26
N VAL A 515 15.04 -30.39 -5.92
CA VAL A 515 14.58 -31.77 -5.73
C VAL A 515 15.53 -32.78 -6.39
N LEU A 516 16.17 -32.44 -7.51
CA LEU A 516 17.16 -33.31 -8.16
C LEU A 516 18.45 -33.45 -7.35
N LEU A 517 18.83 -32.44 -6.56
CA LEU A 517 20.01 -32.48 -5.69
C LEU A 517 19.79 -33.21 -4.35
N ASN A 518 18.54 -33.50 -3.98
CA ASN A 518 18.17 -34.18 -2.72
C ASN A 518 17.76 -35.65 -2.92
N GLN A 519 17.93 -36.22 -4.12
CA GLN A 519 17.84 -37.68 -4.26
C GLN A 519 19.12 -38.30 -3.68
N PRO A 520 19.05 -39.19 -2.67
CA PRO A 520 20.20 -39.97 -2.29
C PRO A 520 20.59 -40.81 -3.51
N HIS A 521 21.80 -40.60 -4.03
CA HIS A 521 22.42 -41.53 -4.95
C HIS A 521 22.53 -42.88 -4.24
N CYS A 522 21.54 -43.75 -4.46
CA CYS A 522 21.71 -45.17 -4.23
C CYS A 522 22.69 -45.68 -5.29
N HIS A 523 23.95 -45.80 -4.89
CA HIS A 523 24.92 -46.70 -5.50
C HIS A 523 25.42 -47.68 -4.45
#